data_AF-A0A5E4JLN0-F1
#
_entry.id   AF-A0A5E4JLN0-F1
#
_cell.length_a   1.000
_cell.length_b   1.000
_cell.length_c   1.000
_cell.angle_alpha   90.00
_cell.angle_beta   90.00
_cell.angle_gamma   90.00
#
_symmetry.space_group_name_H-M   'P 1'
#
loop_
_entity.id
_entity.type
_entity.pdbx_description
1 polymer ?
#
loop_
_entity_poly.entity_id
_entity_poly.type
_entity_poly.pdbx_seq_one_letter_code
_entity_poly.pdbx_strand_id
1 'polypeptide(L)' 'MSESEVSELLKKLGIKISNLPKVLEGDPQAKKLQAKPGDVLEIERDDYGKQYTYYRQVVES' A
#
# COMPACT_ATOMS: atom_id res chain seq x y z
N MET A 1 -0.63 -2.97 -6.89
CA MET A 1 -0.32 -4.42 -6.86
C MET A 1 -1.56 -5.20 -7.28
N SER A 2 -1.39 -6.39 -7.83
CA SER A 2 -2.49 -7.33 -8.07
C SER A 2 -2.94 -8.00 -6.75
N GLU A 3 -4.18 -8.49 -6.70
CA GLU A 3 -4.73 -9.18 -5.51
C GLU A 3 -3.87 -10.37 -5.07
N SER A 4 -3.29 -11.09 -6.04
CA SER A 4 -2.42 -12.24 -5.80
C SER A 4 -1.14 -11.85 -5.06
N GLU A 5 -0.45 -10.80 -5.50
CA GLU A 5 0.78 -10.32 -4.89
C GLU A 5 0.53 -9.82 -3.46
N VAL A 6 -0.60 -9.14 -3.25
CA VAL A 6 -1.02 -8.68 -1.91
C VAL A 6 -1.28 -9.88 -0.99
N SER A 7 -1.95 -10.92 -1.48
CA SER A 7 -2.22 -12.13 -0.70
C SER A 7 -0.93 -12.86 -0.29
N GLU A 8 0.03 -12.99 -1.20
CA GLU A 8 1.34 -13.58 -0.91
C GLU A 8 2.14 -12.75 0.10
N LEU A 9 2.15 -11.42 -0.07
CA LEU A 9 2.80 -10.49 0.86
C LEU A 9 2.22 -10.62 2.28
N LEU A 10 0.89 -10.60 2.40
CA LEU A 10 0.21 -10.71 3.69
C LEU A 10 0.49 -12.06 4.36
N LYS A 11 0.54 -13.15 3.59
CA LYS A 11 0.94 -14.48 4.10
C LYS A 11 2.39 -14.50 4.56
N LYS A 12 3.32 -13.95 3.79
CA LYS A 12 4.75 -13.89 4.12
C LYS A 12 5.01 -13.08 5.39
N LEU A 13 4.27 -11.99 5.57
CA LEU A 13 4.37 -11.13 6.75
C LEU A 13 3.53 -11.63 7.94
N GLY A 14 2.60 -12.57 7.71
CA GLY A 14 1.70 -13.09 8.75
C GLY A 14 0.72 -12.04 9.30
N ILE A 15 0.41 -11.00 8.51
CA ILE A 15 -0.44 -9.88 8.92
C ILE A 15 -1.75 -9.85 8.14
N LYS A 16 -2.75 -9.17 8.70
CA LYS A 16 -4.00 -8.85 7.99
C LYS A 16 -3.83 -7.54 7.23
N ILE A 17 -4.60 -7.36 6.16
CA ILE A 17 -4.58 -6.12 5.35
C ILE A 17 -4.88 -4.87 6.21
N SER A 18 -5.75 -5.02 7.22
CA SER A 18 -6.10 -3.98 8.19
C SER A 18 -4.95 -3.55 9.11
N ASN A 19 -3.86 -4.31 9.18
CA ASN A 19 -2.66 -3.96 9.92
C ASN A 19 -1.72 -3.05 9.12
N LEU A 20 -1.92 -2.94 7.80
CA LEU A 20 -1.14 -2.02 6.98
C LEU A 20 -1.51 -0.57 7.33
N PRO A 21 -0.54 0.36 7.32
CA PRO A 21 -0.83 1.78 7.42
C PRO A 21 -1.85 2.20 6.36
N LYS A 22 -2.81 3.03 6.77
CA LYS A 22 -3.92 3.46 5.91
C LYS A 22 -3.58 4.75 5.18
N VAL A 23 -4.09 4.90 3.96
CA VAL A 23 -4.08 6.14 3.18
C VAL A 23 -5.50 6.42 2.72
N LEU A 24 -5.91 7.69 2.75
CA LEU A 24 -7.25 8.07 2.28
C LEU A 24 -7.27 8.02 0.76
N GLU A 25 -8.41 7.63 0.17
CA GLU A 25 -8.69 7.86 -1.25
C GLU A 25 -8.52 9.36 -1.61
N GLY A 26 -8.78 10.24 -0.65
CA GLY A 26 -8.55 11.68 -0.73
C GLY A 26 -7.09 12.10 -0.98
N ASP A 27 -6.10 11.24 -0.68
CA ASP A 27 -4.69 11.57 -0.74
C ASP A 27 -4.25 11.93 -2.18
N PRO A 28 -3.46 13.00 -2.39
CA PRO A 28 -3.03 13.42 -3.72
C PRO A 28 -2.33 12.32 -4.52
N GLN A 29 -1.56 11.44 -3.87
CA GLN A 29 -0.88 10.34 -4.55
C GLN A 29 -1.86 9.20 -4.88
N ALA A 30 -2.78 8.88 -3.97
CA ALA A 30 -3.84 7.89 -4.23
C ALA A 30 -4.73 8.32 -5.40
N LYS A 31 -5.15 9.60 -5.44
CA LYS A 31 -5.93 10.17 -6.56
C LYS A 31 -5.17 10.15 -7.87
N LYS A 32 -3.88 10.52 -7.85
CA LYS A 32 -3.04 10.51 -9.06
C LYS A 32 -2.91 9.11 -9.64
N LEU A 33 -2.87 8.09 -8.79
CA LEU A 33 -2.83 6.68 -9.16
C LEU A 33 -4.21 6.07 -9.41
N GLN A 34 -5.29 6.84 -9.23
CA GLN A 34 -6.69 6.38 -9.31
C GLN A 34 -6.95 5.13 -8.45
N ALA A 35 -6.27 5.07 -7.30
CA ALA A 35 -6.38 3.94 -6.39
C ALA A 35 -7.73 3.94 -5.70
N LYS A 36 -8.34 2.77 -5.58
CA LYS A 36 -9.67 2.60 -4.99
C LYS A 36 -9.57 2.14 -3.54
N PRO A 37 -10.59 2.43 -2.71
CA PRO A 37 -10.68 1.83 -1.38
C PRO A 37 -10.55 0.30 -1.44
N GLY A 38 -9.63 -0.26 -0.66
CA GLY A 38 -9.27 -1.68 -0.67
C GLY A 38 -7.95 -1.99 -1.37
N ASP A 39 -7.46 -1.10 -2.24
CA ASP A 39 -6.18 -1.29 -2.92
C ASP A 39 -5.00 -1.16 -1.95
N VAL A 40 -3.89 -1.83 -2.29
CA VAL A 40 -2.61 -1.68 -1.58
C VAL A 40 -1.62 -0.96 -2.48
N LEU A 41 -1.13 0.18 -1.99
CA LEU A 41 -0.06 0.95 -2.60
C LEU A 41 1.29 0.43 -2.12
N GLU A 42 2.17 0.18 -3.08
CA GLU A 42 3.59 -0.05 -2.85
C GLU A 42 4.34 1.26 -3.07
N ILE A 43 5.12 1.65 -2.07
CA ILE A 43 5.86 2.92 -2.05
C ILE A 43 7.33 2.57 -1.91
N GLU A 44 8.07 2.72 -3.00
CA GLU A 44 9.52 2.67 -3.00
C GLU A 44 10.06 4.06 -2.64
N ARG A 45 10.81 4.12 -1.54
CA ARG A 45 11.44 5.36 -1.06
C ARG A 45 12.94 5.17 -1.04
N ASP A 46 13.65 6.03 -1.76
CA ASP A 46 15.09 6.21 -1.58
C ASP A 46 15.33 7.15 -0.40
N ASP A 47 16.15 6.72 0.56
CA ASP A 47 16.62 7.54 1.66
C ASP A 47 18.14 7.41 1.76
N TYR A 48 18.84 8.40 1.21
CA TYR A 48 20.30 8.46 1.15
C TYR A 48 20.94 7.21 0.52
N GLY A 49 20.37 6.71 -0.58
CA GLY A 49 20.87 5.53 -1.30
C GLY A 49 20.44 4.19 -0.69
N LYS A 50 19.59 4.20 0.34
CA LYS A 50 18.89 3.01 0.82
C LYS A 50 17.47 3.02 0.29
N GLN A 51 17.11 1.96 -0.44
CA GLN A 51 15.76 1.75 -0.91
C GLN A 51 14.92 1.07 0.18
N TYR A 52 13.76 1.65 0.47
CA TYR A 52 12.77 1.12 1.40
C TYR A 52 11.45 0.91 0.69
N THR A 53 10.86 -0.26 0.86
CA THR A 53 9.54 -0.58 0.32
C THR A 53 8.51 -0.54 1.44
N TYR A 54 7.50 0.29 1.27
CA TYR A 54 6.37 0.42 2.20
C TYR A 54 5.07 0.00 1.51
N TYR A 55 4.17 -0.62 2.28
CA TYR A 55 2.85 -1.02 1.82
C TYR A 55 1.78 -0.27 2.61
N ARG A 56 0.82 0.35 1.91
CA ARG A 56 -0.29 1.09 2.53
C ARG A 56 -1.63 0.69 1.93
N GLN A 57 -2.66 0.55 2.75
CA GLN A 57 -4.01 0.24 2.30
C GLN A 57 -4.81 1.52 2.06
N VAL A 58 -5.44 1.65 0.90
CA VAL A 58 -6.38 2.73 0.59
C VAL A 58 -7.70 2.50 1.30
N VAL A 59 -8.20 3.52 2.00
CA VAL A 59 -9.50 3.51 2.69
C VAL A 59 -10.35 4.68 2.24
N GLU A 60 -11.67 4.54 2.36
CA GLU A 60 -12.61 5.63 2.11
C GLU A 60 -12.33 6.81 3.07
N SER A 61 -12.61 8.02 2.56
CA SER A 61 -12.39 9.28 3.27
C SER A 61 -13.49 9.59 4.27
#